data_AF-A0A4Y8YC73-F1
#
_entry.id   AF-A0A4Y8YC73-F1
#
_cell.length_a   1.000
_cell.length_b   1.000
_cell.length_c   1.000
_cell.angle_alpha   90.00
_cell.angle_beta   90.00
_cell.angle_gamma   90.00
#
_symmetry.space_group_name_H-M   'P 1'
#
loop_
_entity.id
_entity.type
_entity.pdbx_description
1 polymer ?
#
loop_
_entity_poly.entity_id
_entity_poly.type
_entity_poly.pdbx_seq_one_letter_code
_entity_poly.pdbx_strand_id
1 'polypeptide(L)'
;MARSRQQHGSRTLSQNFLVDRATTARFVRAARPDPAGLLLEVGPGKGALTTVLAPHCRELRAYEIDPGLLPGLRAALGAAPHVRVYERDFVGVPPPREPFAVVGNVPFSRTADIVDWCLRAPALTDATLITQLEYARRRTGDFGRWSLRTVLTWPQVEWLLLGRIGRREFRPVPRVDAGILRIERRPRPLLPAAELADYRRLVEAGFSGVGGSLYASLRRAGHPRRRVDRAFAMARVDRAEIVAFVPPPAWLTLHHELNETSRLV
;
A
#
# COMPACT_ATOMS: atom_id res chain seq x y z
N MET A 1 46.49 -11.82 20.16
CA MET A 1 45.11 -12.33 20.31
C MET A 1 44.23 -11.20 20.82
N ALA A 2 43.30 -10.70 20.01
CA ALA A 2 42.21 -9.83 20.47
C ALA A 2 41.03 -10.01 19.51
N ARG A 3 40.12 -10.92 19.87
CA ARG A 3 38.85 -11.15 19.17
C ARG A 3 37.75 -10.31 19.84
N SER A 4 36.76 -9.94 19.03
CA SER A 4 35.40 -9.52 19.38
C SER A 4 35.13 -8.02 19.60
N ARG A 5 35.04 -7.29 18.48
CA ARG A 5 33.98 -6.29 18.27
C ARG A 5 33.19 -6.70 17.04
N GLN A 6 32.37 -7.74 17.17
CA GLN A 6 31.38 -8.09 16.16
C GLN A 6 30.05 -8.38 16.84
N GLN A 7 28.98 -7.91 16.18
CA GLN A 7 27.56 -8.26 16.39
C GLN A 7 26.78 -7.46 17.45
N HIS A 8 26.50 -6.19 17.21
CA HIS A 8 25.36 -5.50 17.85
C HIS A 8 24.44 -4.73 16.87
N GLY A 9 24.50 -5.00 15.56
CA GLY A 9 23.76 -4.22 14.55
C GLY A 9 22.60 -4.90 13.81
N SER A 10 22.54 -6.24 13.67
CA SER A 10 21.64 -6.87 12.68
C SER A 10 20.46 -7.68 13.26
N ARG A 11 20.25 -7.72 14.59
CA ARG A 11 19.20 -8.56 15.20
C ARG A 11 17.80 -7.94 15.19
N THR A 12 17.67 -6.66 14.85
CA THR A 12 16.41 -5.90 15.01
C THR A 12 15.61 -5.74 13.72
N LEU A 13 16.21 -5.98 12.55
CA LEU A 13 15.52 -5.91 11.26
C LEU A 13 15.30 -7.35 10.76
N SER A 14 14.07 -7.87 10.90
CA SER A 14 13.69 -9.15 10.29
C SER A 14 13.69 -8.99 8.77
N GLN A 15 14.84 -9.25 8.15
CA GLN A 15 15.02 -9.17 6.70
C GLN A 15 14.95 -10.57 6.10
N ASN A 16 14.06 -10.75 5.12
CA ASN A 16 13.97 -11.96 4.30
C ASN A 16 14.30 -11.55 2.87
N PHE A 17 15.39 -12.06 2.30
CA PHE A 17 15.84 -11.70 0.96
C PHE A 17 15.22 -12.63 -0.07
N LEU A 18 14.66 -12.07 -1.15
CA LEU A 18 14.32 -12.87 -2.32
C LEU A 18 15.57 -13.53 -2.90
N VAL A 19 15.48 -14.84 -3.17
CA VAL A 19 16.56 -15.62 -3.80
C VAL A 19 16.16 -16.26 -5.13
N ASP A 20 14.87 -16.29 -5.45
CA ASP A 20 14.36 -16.86 -6.69
C ASP A 20 14.26 -15.83 -7.83
N ARG A 21 14.96 -16.08 -8.94
CA ARG A 21 15.00 -15.17 -10.10
C ARG A 21 13.66 -15.07 -10.83
N ALA A 22 12.93 -16.17 -10.95
CA ALA A 22 11.63 -16.17 -11.62
C ALA A 22 10.61 -15.29 -10.88
N THR A 23 10.72 -15.27 -9.56
CA THR A 23 9.91 -14.44 -8.66
C THR A 23 10.26 -12.97 -8.76
N THR A 24 11.54 -12.61 -8.79
CA THR A 24 11.95 -11.24 -9.08
C THR A 24 11.39 -10.79 -10.43
N ALA A 25 11.50 -11.60 -11.48
CA ALA A 25 10.96 -11.25 -12.80
C ALA A 25 9.42 -11.10 -12.77
N ARG A 26 8.71 -11.96 -12.04
CA ARG A 26 7.26 -11.85 -11.81
C ARG A 26 6.90 -10.54 -11.10
N PHE A 27 7.67 -10.16 -10.08
CA PHE A 27 7.49 -8.90 -9.37
C PHE A 27 7.71 -7.69 -10.27
N VAL A 28 8.78 -7.66 -11.07
CA VAL A 28 9.06 -6.54 -11.99
C VAL A 28 7.94 -6.37 -13.02
N ARG A 29 7.41 -7.47 -13.57
CA ARG A 29 6.23 -7.43 -14.46
C ARG A 29 4.98 -6.87 -13.77
N ALA A 30 4.78 -7.21 -12.50
CA ALA A 30 3.67 -6.68 -11.71
C ALA A 30 3.85 -5.19 -11.37
N ALA A 31 5.10 -4.75 -11.18
CA ALA A 31 5.44 -3.37 -10.86
C ALA A 31 5.31 -2.40 -12.05
N ARG A 32 5.38 -2.91 -13.29
CA ARG A 32 5.22 -2.12 -14.52
C ARG A 32 6.01 -0.80 -14.50
N PRO A 33 7.33 -0.84 -14.19
CA PRO A 33 8.13 0.38 -14.08
C PRO A 33 8.12 1.16 -15.41
N ASP A 34 8.01 2.47 -15.31
CA ASP A 34 8.07 3.39 -16.45
C ASP A 34 9.54 3.65 -16.84
N PRO A 35 9.97 3.31 -18.07
CA PRO A 35 11.33 3.59 -18.55
C PRO A 35 11.74 5.06 -18.50
N ALA A 36 10.79 6.00 -18.55
CA ALA A 36 11.03 7.43 -18.41
C ALA A 36 10.90 7.94 -16.96
N GLY A 37 10.37 7.10 -16.07
CA GLY A 37 9.95 7.49 -14.72
C GLY A 37 11.05 7.45 -13.67
N LEU A 38 10.74 8.07 -12.53
CA LEU A 38 11.52 7.97 -11.29
C LEU A 38 10.99 6.78 -10.46
N LEU A 39 11.89 5.88 -10.07
CA LEU A 39 11.57 4.71 -9.25
C LEU A 39 12.26 4.79 -7.90
N LEU A 40 11.48 4.69 -6.81
CA LEU A 40 11.99 4.63 -5.45
C LEU A 40 11.92 3.17 -4.96
N GLU A 41 13.05 2.61 -4.55
CA GLU A 41 13.11 1.26 -3.98
C GLU A 41 13.30 1.31 -2.45
N VAL A 42 12.41 0.63 -1.73
CA VAL A 42 12.44 0.50 -0.26
C VAL A 42 13.09 -0.83 0.13
N GLY A 43 14.18 -0.76 0.89
CA GLY A 43 14.87 -1.96 1.39
C GLY A 43 15.42 -2.84 0.25
N PRO A 44 16.33 -2.32 -0.58
CA PRO A 44 16.94 -3.07 -1.68
C PRO A 44 17.70 -4.31 -1.19
N GLY A 45 18.15 -4.32 0.07
CA GLY A 45 18.89 -5.41 0.66
C GLY A 45 20.16 -5.71 -0.13
N LYS A 46 20.26 -6.95 -0.65
CA LYS A 46 21.38 -7.39 -1.49
C LYS A 46 21.26 -6.99 -2.97
N GLY A 47 20.25 -6.21 -3.35
CA GLY A 47 20.03 -5.76 -4.73
C GLY A 47 19.28 -6.75 -5.63
N ALA A 48 18.58 -7.73 -5.04
CA ALA A 48 17.88 -8.77 -5.78
C ALA A 48 16.77 -8.20 -6.69
N LEU A 49 16.06 -7.18 -6.23
CA LEU A 49 15.09 -6.44 -7.05
C LEU A 49 15.78 -5.31 -7.82
N THR A 50 16.63 -4.52 -7.15
CA THR A 50 17.36 -3.38 -7.75
C THR A 50 18.02 -3.70 -9.08
N THR A 51 18.75 -4.81 -9.16
CA THR A 51 19.50 -5.20 -10.38
C THR A 51 18.60 -5.51 -11.56
N VAL A 52 17.38 -5.99 -11.31
CA VAL A 52 16.40 -6.32 -12.36
C VAL A 52 15.50 -5.12 -12.67
N LEU A 53 15.30 -4.20 -11.73
CA LEU A 53 14.52 -2.97 -11.94
C LEU A 53 15.30 -1.87 -12.65
N ALA A 54 16.62 -1.77 -12.40
CA ALA A 54 17.46 -0.69 -12.92
C ALA A 54 17.37 -0.49 -14.45
N PRO A 55 17.26 -1.53 -15.30
CA PRO A 55 17.12 -1.35 -16.75
C PRO A 55 15.75 -0.79 -17.21
N HIS A 56 14.77 -0.66 -16.32
CA HIS A 56 13.38 -0.33 -16.68
C HIS A 56 12.90 1.02 -16.15
N CYS A 57 13.82 1.92 -15.78
CA CYS A 57 13.48 3.27 -15.32
C CYS A 57 14.58 4.27 -15.68
N ARG A 58 14.23 5.56 -15.71
CA ARG A 58 15.17 6.65 -15.98
C ARG A 58 16.11 6.89 -14.81
N GLU A 59 15.58 6.81 -13.59
CA GLU A 59 16.33 6.99 -12.35
C GLU A 59 15.79 6.04 -11.28
N LEU A 60 16.69 5.35 -10.58
CA LEU A 60 16.36 4.50 -9.44
C LEU A 60 17.00 5.05 -8.17
N ARG A 61 16.20 5.34 -7.14
CA ARG A 61 16.66 5.74 -5.80
C ARG A 61 16.39 4.62 -4.81
N ALA A 62 17.43 3.92 -4.38
CA ALA A 62 17.35 2.80 -3.46
C ALA A 62 17.67 3.24 -2.03
N TYR A 63 16.78 2.98 -1.08
CA TYR A 63 16.93 3.37 0.33
C TYR A 63 17.11 2.14 1.21
N GLU A 64 18.32 1.98 1.74
CA GLU A 64 18.70 0.91 2.66
C GLU A 64 19.04 1.50 4.02
N ILE A 65 18.55 0.88 5.09
CA ILE A 65 18.78 1.32 6.47
C ILE A 65 19.91 0.53 7.13
N ASP A 66 20.20 -0.69 6.66
CA ASP A 66 21.30 -1.52 7.17
C ASP A 66 22.63 -1.14 6.50
N PRO A 67 23.55 -0.46 7.21
CA PRO A 67 24.84 -0.08 6.65
C PRO A 67 25.70 -1.28 6.24
N GLY A 68 25.47 -2.46 6.83
CA GLY A 68 26.20 -3.68 6.51
C GLY A 68 25.90 -4.22 5.10
N LEU A 69 24.78 -3.84 4.49
CA LEU A 69 24.40 -4.27 3.14
C LEU A 69 24.91 -3.33 2.05
N LEU A 70 25.19 -2.07 2.39
CA LEU A 70 25.54 -1.03 1.42
C LEU A 70 26.79 -1.35 0.58
N PRO A 71 27.91 -1.88 1.13
CA PRO A 71 29.08 -2.18 0.32
C PRO A 71 28.77 -3.23 -0.76
N GLY A 72 28.06 -4.30 -0.39
CA GLY A 72 27.66 -5.36 -1.31
C GLY A 72 26.64 -4.89 -2.35
N LEU A 73 25.66 -4.10 -1.93
CA LEU A 73 24.67 -3.51 -2.82
C LEU A 73 25.33 -2.59 -3.85
N ARG A 74 26.18 -1.66 -3.42
CA ARG A 74 26.91 -0.76 -4.32
C ARG A 74 27.81 -1.52 -5.29
N ALA A 75 28.49 -2.56 -4.83
CA ALA A 75 29.30 -3.42 -5.69
C ALA A 75 28.45 -4.16 -6.73
N ALA A 76 27.29 -4.70 -6.34
CA ALA A 76 26.39 -5.44 -7.23
C ALA A 76 25.76 -4.55 -8.33
N LEU A 77 25.60 -3.26 -8.06
CA LEU A 77 25.06 -2.29 -9.01
C LEU A 77 26.12 -1.75 -9.98
N GLY A 78 27.41 -2.03 -9.71
CA GLY A 78 28.52 -1.56 -10.53
C GLY A 78 28.47 -0.06 -10.76
N ALA A 79 28.76 0.37 -12.00
CA ALA A 79 28.78 1.77 -12.42
C ALA A 79 27.44 2.25 -13.01
N ALA A 80 26.29 1.68 -12.63
CA ALA A 80 24.99 2.12 -13.13
C ALA A 80 24.72 3.58 -12.69
N PRO A 81 24.91 4.59 -13.58
CA PRO A 81 25.02 5.98 -13.14
C PRO A 81 23.66 6.58 -12.75
N HIS A 82 22.57 5.96 -13.20
CA HIS A 82 21.19 6.32 -12.91
C HIS A 82 20.64 5.69 -11.64
N VAL A 83 21.42 4.84 -10.95
CA VAL A 83 21.04 4.23 -9.68
C VAL A 83 21.75 4.93 -8.53
N ARG A 84 20.98 5.48 -7.59
CA ARG A 84 21.48 6.14 -6.38
C ARG A 84 21.11 5.34 -5.14
N VAL A 85 22.10 5.00 -4.33
CA VAL A 85 21.92 4.24 -3.07
C VAL A 85 22.08 5.17 -1.87
N TYR A 86 21.05 5.25 -1.04
CA TYR A 86 21.00 6.08 0.17
C TYR A 86 20.96 5.22 1.44
N GLU A 87 21.83 5.55 2.39
CA GLU A 87 21.77 5.01 3.76
C GLU A 87 20.75 5.82 4.58
N ARG A 88 19.47 5.49 4.46
CA ARG A 88 18.38 6.22 5.11
C ARG A 88 17.18 5.33 5.38
N ASP A 89 16.47 5.61 6.48
CA ASP A 89 15.13 5.10 6.69
C ASP A 89 14.16 5.76 5.68
N PHE A 90 13.56 4.94 4.82
CA PHE A 90 12.63 5.38 3.78
C PHE A 90 11.44 6.19 4.33
N VAL A 91 10.92 5.83 5.51
CA VAL A 91 9.73 6.51 6.09
C VAL A 91 10.03 7.96 6.45
N GLY A 92 11.30 8.30 6.69
CA GLY A 92 11.75 9.68 6.94
C GLY A 92 12.13 10.46 5.67
N VAL A 93 12.07 9.85 4.49
CA VAL A 93 12.44 10.50 3.23
C VAL A 93 11.28 11.39 2.76
N PRO A 94 11.51 12.66 2.41
CA PRO A 94 10.47 13.49 1.82
C PRO A 94 10.09 12.96 0.42
N PRO A 95 8.80 12.84 0.09
CA PRO A 95 8.38 12.36 -1.23
C PRO A 95 8.83 13.35 -2.33
N PRO A 96 9.27 12.85 -3.50
CA PRO A 96 9.51 13.67 -4.66
C PRO A 96 8.27 14.51 -5.05
N ARG A 97 8.53 15.67 -5.67
CA ARG A 97 7.48 16.55 -6.22
C ARG A 97 7.14 16.24 -7.67
N GLU A 98 7.96 15.45 -8.36
CA GLU A 98 7.71 14.91 -9.70
C GLU A 98 7.01 13.55 -9.62
N PRO A 99 6.29 13.09 -10.66
CA PRO A 99 5.69 11.76 -10.69
C PRO A 99 6.70 10.65 -10.43
N PHE A 100 6.36 9.71 -9.55
CA PHE A 100 7.24 8.61 -9.20
C PHE A 100 6.49 7.36 -8.75
N ALA A 101 7.11 6.20 -8.95
CA ALA A 101 6.63 4.92 -8.45
C ALA A 101 7.47 4.44 -7.26
N VAL A 102 6.87 3.61 -6.40
CA VAL A 102 7.56 2.95 -5.28
C VAL A 102 7.55 1.44 -5.48
N VAL A 103 8.68 0.80 -5.22
CA VAL A 103 8.81 -0.66 -5.20
C VAL A 103 9.55 -1.11 -3.95
N GLY A 104 9.38 -2.36 -3.53
CA GLY A 104 10.25 -2.89 -2.49
C GLY A 104 9.83 -4.23 -1.92
N ASN A 105 10.83 -4.96 -1.45
CA ASN A 105 10.64 -6.08 -0.54
C ASN A 105 10.68 -5.58 0.90
N VAL A 106 9.56 -5.03 1.35
CA VAL A 106 9.52 -4.28 2.61
C VAL A 106 9.58 -5.22 3.81
N PRO A 107 10.33 -4.86 4.88
CA PRO A 107 10.24 -5.58 6.14
C PRO A 107 8.79 -5.61 6.62
N PHE A 108 8.29 -6.79 7.00
CA PHE A 108 6.88 -6.98 7.35
C PHE A 108 6.44 -6.09 8.53
N SER A 109 7.34 -5.79 9.47
CA SER A 109 7.08 -4.88 10.59
C SER A 109 6.90 -3.42 10.18
N ARG A 110 7.37 -3.02 9.00
CA ARG A 110 7.32 -1.63 8.49
C ARG A 110 6.31 -1.44 7.36
N THR A 111 5.60 -2.51 6.97
CA THR A 111 4.66 -2.46 5.83
C THR A 111 3.59 -1.38 5.99
N ALA A 112 3.03 -1.21 7.19
CA ALA A 112 2.00 -0.20 7.43
C ALA A 112 2.52 1.23 7.20
N ASP A 113 3.69 1.56 7.77
CA ASP A 113 4.31 2.88 7.67
C ASP A 113 4.67 3.23 6.22
N ILE A 114 5.20 2.27 5.46
CA ILE A 114 5.58 2.47 4.06
C ILE A 114 4.33 2.69 3.19
N VAL A 115 3.28 1.91 3.42
CA VAL A 115 1.99 2.12 2.75
C VAL A 115 1.40 3.48 3.15
N ASP A 116 1.60 3.94 4.39
CA ASP A 116 1.13 5.25 4.86
C ASP A 116 1.86 6.39 4.19
N TRP A 117 3.18 6.24 4.06
CA TRP A 117 4.03 7.14 3.31
C TRP A 117 3.56 7.25 1.84
N CYS A 118 3.30 6.11 1.19
CA CYS A 118 2.84 6.06 -0.20
C CYS A 118 1.50 6.81 -0.37
N LEU A 119 0.51 6.55 0.49
CA LEU A 119 -0.80 7.19 0.39
C LEU A 119 -0.76 8.71 0.60
N ARG A 120 0.19 9.20 1.41
CA ARG A 120 0.38 10.64 1.65
C ARG A 120 1.20 11.35 0.56
N ALA A 121 1.97 10.60 -0.23
CA ALA A 121 2.82 11.18 -1.26
C ALA A 121 1.98 11.73 -2.43
N PRO A 122 2.00 13.05 -2.69
CA PRO A 122 1.06 13.68 -3.64
C PRO A 122 1.33 13.28 -5.09
N ALA A 123 2.61 13.10 -5.45
CA ALA A 123 3.03 12.76 -6.81
C ALA A 123 3.24 11.24 -7.05
N LEU A 124 2.87 10.39 -6.08
CA LEU A 124 2.95 8.94 -6.27
C LEU A 124 2.02 8.51 -7.40
N THR A 125 2.55 7.83 -8.42
CA THR A 125 1.76 7.17 -9.47
C THR A 125 1.25 5.83 -8.99
N ASP A 126 2.14 5.01 -8.43
CA ASP A 126 1.83 3.68 -7.94
C ASP A 126 2.89 3.17 -6.96
N ALA A 127 2.52 2.20 -6.14
CA ALA A 127 3.42 1.47 -5.26
C ALA A 127 3.20 -0.03 -5.40
N THR A 128 4.26 -0.79 -5.67
CA THR A 128 4.23 -2.26 -5.74
C THR A 128 5.15 -2.86 -4.68
N LEU A 129 4.57 -3.50 -3.67
CA LEU A 129 5.28 -3.94 -2.47
C LEU A 129 5.10 -5.44 -2.27
N ILE A 130 6.16 -6.11 -1.82
CA ILE A 130 6.06 -7.46 -1.28
C ILE A 130 5.71 -7.34 0.20
N THR A 131 4.54 -7.83 0.58
CA THR A 131 4.05 -7.80 1.97
C THR A 131 3.74 -9.21 2.45
N GLN A 132 3.40 -9.38 3.73
CA GLN A 132 2.73 -10.63 4.14
C GLN A 132 1.48 -10.85 3.30
N LEU A 133 1.20 -12.11 2.93
CA LEU A 133 0.03 -12.45 2.11
C LEU A 133 -1.27 -11.96 2.76
N GLU A 134 -1.42 -12.20 4.07
CA GLU A 134 -2.62 -11.78 4.82
C GLU A 134 -2.80 -10.26 4.83
N TYR A 135 -1.71 -9.50 4.91
CA TYR A 135 -1.77 -8.05 4.82
C TYR A 135 -2.32 -7.61 3.46
N ALA A 136 -1.79 -8.18 2.37
CA ALA A 136 -2.24 -7.85 1.01
C ALA A 136 -3.72 -8.19 0.84
N ARG A 137 -4.11 -9.43 1.18
CA ARG A 137 -5.50 -9.92 1.08
C ARG A 137 -6.50 -9.05 1.82
N ARG A 138 -6.19 -8.68 3.06
CA ARG A 138 -7.02 -7.78 3.88
C ARG A 138 -7.16 -6.37 3.27
N ARG A 139 -6.12 -5.88 2.59
CA ARG A 139 -6.14 -4.55 1.97
C ARG A 139 -6.82 -4.54 0.61
N THR A 140 -6.91 -5.67 -0.08
CA THR A 140 -7.51 -5.77 -1.42
C THR A 140 -8.92 -6.34 -1.40
N GLY A 141 -9.41 -6.80 -0.25
CA GLY A 141 -10.74 -7.40 -0.13
C GLY A 141 -10.81 -8.83 -0.67
N ASP A 142 -9.69 -9.56 -0.70
CA ASP A 142 -9.60 -10.92 -1.28
C ASP A 142 -10.58 -11.91 -0.62
N PHE A 143 -10.96 -11.66 0.63
CA PHE A 143 -11.92 -12.47 1.39
C PHE A 143 -13.35 -11.92 1.36
N GLY A 144 -13.66 -10.98 0.46
CA GLY A 144 -14.89 -10.20 0.52
C GLY A 144 -14.97 -9.28 1.75
N ARG A 145 -13.82 -8.98 2.38
CA ARG A 145 -13.73 -8.14 3.58
C ARG A 145 -12.72 -7.01 3.39
N TRP A 146 -13.18 -5.77 3.51
CA TRP A 146 -12.39 -4.56 3.32
C TRP A 146 -12.02 -3.90 4.64
N SER A 147 -10.78 -3.43 4.72
CA SER A 147 -10.31 -2.62 5.85
C SER A 147 -10.84 -1.19 5.76
N LEU A 148 -11.02 -0.52 6.91
CA LEU A 148 -11.33 0.92 6.99
C LEU A 148 -10.44 1.74 6.05
N ARG A 149 -9.14 1.46 6.08
CA ARG A 149 -8.15 2.19 5.27
C ARG A 149 -8.33 1.97 3.77
N THR A 150 -8.69 0.76 3.35
CA THR A 150 -9.01 0.47 1.94
C THR A 150 -10.20 1.31 1.50
N VAL A 151 -11.29 1.29 2.28
CA VAL A 151 -12.52 2.04 1.95
C VAL A 151 -12.26 3.55 1.94
N LEU A 152 -11.55 4.09 2.93
CA LEU A 152 -11.21 5.52 3.03
C LEU A 152 -10.43 6.05 1.81
N THR A 153 -9.53 5.24 1.27
CA THR A 153 -8.60 5.66 0.21
C THR A 153 -9.09 5.27 -1.18
N TRP A 154 -10.11 4.41 -1.29
CA TRP A 154 -10.67 3.91 -2.54
C TRP A 154 -11.05 4.98 -3.58
N PRO A 155 -11.58 6.16 -3.19
CA PRO A 155 -11.87 7.20 -4.18
C PRO A 155 -10.63 7.71 -4.91
N GLN A 156 -9.45 7.60 -4.30
CA GLN A 156 -8.20 8.17 -4.82
C GLN A 156 -7.24 7.11 -5.36
N VAL A 157 -7.29 5.89 -4.83
CA VAL A 157 -6.39 4.80 -5.21
C VAL A 157 -7.13 3.49 -5.42
N GLU A 158 -6.53 2.62 -6.21
CA GLU A 158 -6.92 1.22 -6.36
C GLU A 158 -5.97 0.31 -5.59
N TRP A 159 -6.50 -0.75 -4.98
CA TRP A 159 -5.72 -1.74 -4.23
C TRP A 159 -5.83 -3.10 -4.93
N LEU A 160 -4.71 -3.66 -5.35
CA LEU A 160 -4.63 -4.87 -6.16
C LEU A 160 -3.73 -5.91 -5.52
N LEU A 161 -4.19 -7.17 -5.48
CA LEU A 161 -3.37 -8.33 -5.14
C LEU A 161 -2.95 -8.98 -6.45
N LEU A 162 -1.67 -8.82 -6.83
CA LEU A 162 -1.17 -9.28 -8.12
C LEU A 162 -0.53 -10.67 -8.09
N GLY A 163 -0.52 -11.33 -6.93
CA GLY A 163 -0.08 -12.72 -6.80
C GLY A 163 0.49 -13.06 -5.43
N ARG A 164 0.66 -14.36 -5.21
CA ARG A 164 1.34 -14.94 -4.04
C ARG A 164 2.81 -15.22 -4.36
N ILE A 165 3.64 -15.13 -3.32
CA ILE A 165 5.06 -15.51 -3.34
C ILE A 165 5.24 -16.53 -2.22
N GLY A 166 5.71 -17.73 -2.55
CA GLY A 166 5.93 -18.78 -1.56
C GLY A 166 7.07 -18.41 -0.61
N ARG A 167 6.92 -18.69 0.68
CA ARG A 167 7.95 -18.39 1.71
C ARG A 167 9.32 -18.99 1.40
N ARG A 168 9.37 -20.11 0.67
CA ARG A 168 10.63 -20.77 0.28
C ARG A 168 11.40 -20.01 -0.81
N GLU A 169 10.81 -18.98 -1.40
CA GLU A 169 11.48 -18.06 -2.36
C GLU A 169 12.36 -17.02 -1.63
N PHE A 170 12.41 -17.04 -0.29
CA PHE A 170 13.19 -16.12 0.53
C PHE A 170 14.26 -16.81 1.39
N ARG A 171 15.32 -16.09 1.76
CA ARG A 171 16.31 -16.49 2.77
C ARG A 171 16.62 -15.35 3.75
N PRO A 172 16.61 -15.59 5.08
CA PRO A 172 16.02 -16.76 5.74
C PRO A 172 14.54 -16.95 5.36
N VAL A 173 14.02 -18.16 5.57
CA VAL A 173 12.63 -18.49 5.19
C VAL A 173 11.68 -17.85 6.21
N PRO A 174 10.76 -16.94 5.81
CA PRO A 174 9.77 -16.37 6.70
C PRO A 174 8.75 -17.42 7.15
N ARG A 175 8.01 -17.09 8.21
CA ARG A 175 6.96 -17.99 8.76
C ARG A 175 5.78 -18.15 7.82
N VAL A 176 5.44 -17.10 7.09
CA VAL A 176 4.25 -16.98 6.24
C VAL A 176 4.65 -16.66 4.80
N ASP A 177 3.74 -16.94 3.87
CA ASP A 177 3.91 -16.53 2.48
C ASP A 177 3.74 -15.03 2.32
N ALA A 178 4.24 -14.52 1.19
CA ALA A 178 4.14 -13.12 0.82
C ALA A 178 3.09 -12.92 -0.29
N GLY A 179 2.67 -11.67 -0.47
CA GLY A 179 1.81 -11.23 -1.56
C GLY A 179 2.41 -10.02 -2.26
N ILE A 180 2.16 -9.89 -3.56
CA ILE A 180 2.47 -8.70 -4.34
C ILE A 180 1.29 -7.75 -4.22
N LEU A 181 1.41 -6.74 -3.38
CA LEU A 181 0.42 -5.70 -3.20
C LEU A 181 0.75 -4.54 -4.14
N ARG A 182 -0.23 -4.08 -4.93
CA ARG A 182 -0.10 -2.88 -5.75
C ARG A 182 -1.15 -1.86 -5.35
N ILE A 183 -0.72 -0.61 -5.23
CA ILE A 183 -1.56 0.57 -4.96
C ILE A 183 -1.38 1.50 -6.14
N GLU A 184 -2.44 1.79 -6.88
CA GLU A 184 -2.38 2.68 -8.05
C GLU A 184 -3.15 3.95 -7.77
N ARG A 185 -2.53 5.12 -7.95
CA ARG A 185 -3.24 6.39 -7.90
C ARG A 185 -4.11 6.51 -9.14
N ARG A 186 -5.39 6.81 -8.94
CA ARG A 186 -6.32 7.01 -10.05
C ARG A 186 -5.96 8.30 -10.78
N PRO A 187 -5.84 8.31 -12.13
CA PRO A 187 -5.65 9.54 -12.90
C PRO A 187 -6.76 10.56 -12.65
N ARG A 188 -7.99 10.06 -12.47
CA ARG A 188 -9.15 10.84 -12.03
C ARG A 188 -9.75 10.19 -10.77
N PRO A 189 -9.72 10.88 -9.62
CA PRO A 189 -10.40 10.41 -8.42
C PRO A 189 -11.91 10.18 -8.66
N LEU A 190 -12.49 9.21 -7.97
CA LEU A 190 -13.91 8.87 -8.04
C LEU A 190 -14.80 9.89 -7.32
N LEU A 191 -14.20 10.74 -6.46
CA LEU A 191 -14.87 11.84 -5.78
C LEU A 191 -14.06 13.14 -5.96
N PRO A 192 -14.73 14.30 -6.10
CA PRO A 192 -14.09 15.60 -6.02
C PRO A 192 -13.38 15.81 -4.68
N ALA A 193 -12.30 16.60 -4.68
CA ALA A 193 -11.53 16.89 -3.46
C ALA A 193 -12.40 17.50 -2.33
N ALA A 194 -13.38 18.33 -2.69
CA ALA A 194 -14.32 18.95 -1.76
C ALA A 194 -15.20 17.93 -1.01
N GLU A 195 -15.41 16.73 -1.56
CA GLU A 195 -16.26 15.70 -0.97
C GLU A 195 -15.51 14.70 -0.09
N LEU A 196 -14.17 14.67 -0.18
CA LEU A 196 -13.36 13.65 0.51
C LEU A 196 -13.47 13.74 2.04
N ALA A 197 -13.66 14.95 2.59
CA ALA A 197 -13.85 15.13 4.02
C ALA A 197 -15.18 14.52 4.51
N ASP A 198 -16.25 14.67 3.73
CA ASP A 198 -17.58 14.17 4.05
C ASP A 198 -17.63 12.65 3.89
N TYR A 199 -17.02 12.15 2.81
CA TYR A 199 -16.83 10.71 2.59
C TYR A 199 -16.05 10.07 3.74
N ARG A 200 -14.96 10.70 4.20
CA ARG A 200 -14.19 10.22 5.35
C ARG A 200 -15.06 10.10 6.60
N ARG A 201 -15.83 11.14 6.94
CA ARG A 201 -16.72 11.12 8.11
C ARG A 201 -17.77 10.02 8.01
N LEU A 202 -18.35 9.80 6.82
CA LEU A 202 -19.29 8.71 6.58
C LEU A 202 -18.65 7.35 6.86
N VAL A 203 -17.48 7.10 6.28
CA VAL A 203 -16.78 5.81 6.42
C VAL A 203 -16.36 5.59 7.88
N GLU A 204 -15.78 6.59 8.54
CA GLU A 204 -15.41 6.52 9.96
C GLU A 204 -16.62 6.27 10.87
N ALA A 205 -17.73 6.95 10.63
CA ALA A 205 -18.98 6.71 11.35
C ALA A 205 -19.45 5.26 11.18
N GLY A 206 -19.44 4.74 9.95
CA GLY A 206 -19.81 3.36 9.68
C GLY A 206 -18.93 2.34 10.41
N PHE A 207 -17.60 2.50 10.31
CA PHE A 207 -16.62 1.61 10.96
C PHE A 207 -16.52 1.78 12.48
N SER A 208 -17.14 2.80 13.07
CA SER A 208 -17.22 2.96 14.53
C SER A 208 -17.98 1.82 15.23
N GLY A 209 -18.89 1.15 14.50
CA GLY A 209 -19.73 0.08 15.04
C GLY A 209 -20.79 0.53 16.05
N VAL A 210 -20.97 1.84 16.23
CA VAL A 210 -21.92 2.39 17.22
C VAL A 210 -23.35 2.00 16.84
N GLY A 211 -23.91 1.03 17.57
CA GLY A 211 -25.27 0.52 17.36
C GLY A 211 -25.36 -0.83 16.70
N GLY A 212 -24.22 -1.48 16.44
CA GLY A 212 -24.14 -2.88 16.07
C GLY A 212 -24.21 -3.15 14.56
N SER A 213 -24.59 -2.19 13.73
CA SER A 213 -24.57 -2.31 12.26
C SER A 213 -24.21 -0.98 11.58
N LEU A 214 -23.80 -1.04 10.31
CA LEU A 214 -23.56 0.17 9.52
C LEU A 214 -24.81 1.07 9.51
N TYR A 215 -25.99 0.48 9.31
CA TYR A 215 -27.25 1.21 9.29
C TYR A 215 -27.49 1.98 10.61
N ALA A 216 -27.27 1.33 11.74
CA ALA A 216 -27.43 1.95 13.06
C ALA A 216 -26.41 3.07 13.30
N SER A 217 -25.15 2.85 12.89
CA SER A 217 -24.10 3.87 12.97
C SER A 217 -24.49 5.13 12.19
N LEU A 218 -24.98 4.99 10.95
CA LEU A 218 -25.37 6.15 10.13
C LEU A 218 -26.60 6.88 10.70
N ARG A 219 -27.55 6.14 11.29
CA ARG A 219 -28.70 6.76 11.97
C ARG A 219 -28.27 7.57 13.20
N ARG A 220 -27.29 7.09 13.96
CA ARG A 220 -26.75 7.78 15.14
C ARG A 220 -25.84 8.94 14.79
N ALA A 221 -25.22 8.91 13.61
CA ALA A 221 -24.52 10.06 13.04
C ALA A 221 -25.47 11.19 12.59
N GLY A 222 -26.79 11.06 12.78
CA GLY A 222 -27.77 12.11 12.54
C GLY A 222 -28.47 12.05 11.18
N HIS A 223 -28.16 11.07 10.32
CA HIS A 223 -28.80 10.97 9.00
C HIS A 223 -30.28 10.55 9.13
N PRO A 224 -31.25 11.25 8.48
CA PRO A 224 -32.67 10.92 8.55
C PRO A 224 -33.00 9.51 8.04
N ARG A 225 -33.97 8.84 8.68
CA ARG A 225 -34.31 7.43 8.40
C ARG A 225 -34.60 7.19 6.93
N ARG A 226 -35.46 8.02 6.34
CA ARG A 226 -35.83 7.94 4.92
C ARG A 226 -34.61 8.00 4.00
N ARG A 227 -33.59 8.80 4.35
CA ARG A 227 -32.37 8.94 3.55
C ARG A 227 -31.45 7.72 3.68
N VAL A 228 -31.25 7.21 4.91
CA VAL A 228 -30.48 5.98 5.12
C VAL A 228 -31.16 4.79 4.43
N ASP A 229 -32.49 4.68 4.52
CA ASP A 229 -33.28 3.66 3.84
C ASP A 229 -33.07 3.68 2.32
N ARG A 230 -33.19 4.87 1.70
CA ARG A 230 -32.93 5.04 0.26
C ARG A 230 -31.49 4.72 -0.11
N ALA A 231 -30.51 5.22 0.67
CA ALA A 231 -29.09 5.00 0.41
C ALA A 231 -28.73 3.51 0.42
N PHE A 232 -29.22 2.74 1.40
CA PHE A 232 -29.00 1.29 1.47
C PHE A 232 -29.64 0.55 0.29
N ALA A 233 -30.86 0.93 -0.11
CA ALA A 233 -31.53 0.34 -1.27
C ALA A 233 -30.74 0.57 -2.56
N MET A 234 -30.28 1.82 -2.80
CA MET A 234 -29.49 2.18 -3.98
C MET A 234 -28.10 1.51 -3.97
N ALA A 235 -27.46 1.44 -2.82
CA ALA A 235 -26.17 0.77 -2.65
C ALA A 235 -26.27 -0.77 -2.66
N ARG A 236 -27.49 -1.32 -2.65
CA ARG A 236 -27.77 -2.77 -2.55
C ARG A 236 -27.11 -3.42 -1.34
N VAL A 237 -27.17 -2.74 -0.20
CA VAL A 237 -26.59 -3.19 1.07
C VAL A 237 -27.72 -3.59 2.02
N ASP A 238 -27.61 -4.78 2.63
CA ASP A 238 -28.55 -5.20 3.68
C ASP A 238 -28.34 -4.36 4.96
N ARG A 239 -29.41 -4.05 5.70
CA ARG A 239 -29.32 -3.26 6.93
C ARG A 239 -28.52 -3.93 8.04
N ALA A 240 -28.51 -5.26 8.05
CA ALA A 240 -27.75 -6.10 8.96
C ALA A 240 -26.34 -6.43 8.44
N GLU A 241 -25.98 -5.99 7.23
CA GLU A 241 -24.67 -6.25 6.64
C GLU A 241 -23.55 -5.76 7.57
N ILE A 242 -22.56 -6.62 7.77
CA ILE A 242 -21.41 -6.29 8.60
C ILE A 242 -20.57 -5.28 7.81
N VAL A 243 -20.24 -4.15 8.44
CA VAL A 243 -19.56 -3.00 7.80
C VAL A 243 -18.34 -3.39 6.95
N ALA A 244 -17.57 -4.38 7.39
CA ALA A 244 -16.36 -4.82 6.72
C ALA A 244 -16.63 -5.61 5.42
N PHE A 245 -17.85 -6.11 5.19
CA PHE A 245 -18.26 -6.81 3.97
C PHE A 245 -18.97 -5.88 2.97
N VAL A 246 -19.21 -4.62 3.32
CA VAL A 246 -19.74 -3.63 2.39
C VAL A 246 -18.64 -3.23 1.41
N PRO A 247 -18.80 -3.50 0.09
CA PRO A 247 -17.74 -3.27 -0.89
C PRO A 247 -17.53 -1.77 -1.14
N PRO A 248 -16.31 -1.32 -1.50
CA PRO A 248 -16.01 0.10 -1.69
C PRO A 248 -16.94 0.87 -2.65
N PRO A 249 -17.43 0.31 -3.78
CA PRO A 249 -18.41 1.00 -4.63
C PRO A 249 -19.74 1.32 -3.92
N ALA A 250 -20.17 0.48 -2.97
CA ALA A 250 -21.38 0.73 -2.20
C ALA A 250 -21.21 1.96 -1.28
N TRP A 251 -20.01 2.19 -0.73
CA TRP A 251 -19.72 3.38 0.08
C TRP A 251 -19.81 4.69 -0.72
N LEU A 252 -19.40 4.68 -1.99
CA LEU A 252 -19.60 5.84 -2.88
C LEU A 252 -21.09 6.11 -3.10
N THR A 253 -21.87 5.06 -3.31
CA THR A 253 -23.33 5.18 -3.48
C THR A 253 -23.98 5.72 -2.21
N LEU A 254 -23.62 5.18 -1.03
CA LEU A 254 -24.08 5.68 0.27
C LEU A 254 -23.73 7.17 0.43
N HIS A 255 -22.52 7.59 0.06
CA HIS A 255 -22.08 8.97 0.14
C HIS A 255 -22.89 9.91 -0.74
N HIS A 256 -23.13 9.54 -2.00
CA HIS A 256 -23.94 10.36 -2.91
C HIS A 256 -25.37 10.53 -2.40
N GLU A 257 -26.03 9.43 -2.03
CA GLU A 257 -27.42 9.43 -1.56
C GLU A 257 -27.60 10.17 -0.23
N LEU A 258 -26.58 10.17 0.62
CA LEU A 258 -26.63 10.88 1.90
C LEU A 258 -26.39 12.40 1.77
N ASN A 259 -25.74 12.85 0.69
CA ASN A 259 -25.33 14.24 0.48
C ASN A 259 -26.09 14.99 -0.63
N GLU A 260 -26.85 14.30 -1.50
CA GLU A 260 -27.57 14.89 -2.64
C GLU A 260 -28.50 16.08 -2.32
N THR A 261 -29.03 16.20 -1.10
CA THR A 261 -29.96 17.30 -0.75
C THR A 261 -29.29 18.52 -0.12
N SER A 262 -28.00 18.45 0.27
CA SER A 262 -27.31 19.63 0.83
C SER A 262 -26.86 20.64 -0.23
N ARG A 263 -27.10 20.35 -1.53
CA ARG A 263 -26.75 21.21 -2.68
C ARG A 263 -27.95 21.91 -3.33
N LEU A 264 -29.14 21.72 -2.78
CA LEU A 264 -30.40 22.30 -3.28
C LEU A 264 -30.99 23.34 -2.31
N VAL A 265 -30.19 23.84 -1.38
CA VAL A 265 -30.48 24.98 -0.50
C VAL A 265 -29.33 25.97 -0.64
#